data_AF-A0AAV5DTA3-F1
#
_entry.id   AF-A0AAV5DTA3-F1
#
_cell.length_a   1.000
_cell.length_b   1.000
_cell.length_c   1.000
_cell.angle_alpha   90.00
_cell.angle_beta   90.00
_cell.angle_gamma   90.00
#
_symmetry.space_group_name_H-M   'P 1'
#
loop_
_entity.id
_entity.type
_entity.pdbx_description
1 polymer ?
#
loop_
_entity_poly.entity_id
_entity_poly.type
_entity_poly.pdbx_seq_one_letter_code
_entity_poly.pdbx_strand_id
1 'polypeptide(L)'
;MAKRFKPVPIQKYDGQTNPQEWLELYSTAIRSAGGDSYVMANYLPVCLDLAVRIWFTSLPEESITSWGDLNRKLIESFQATCNRLGNHFDLTRIKQKTDEHLRDYIKQFCAKTEIPNFPDQQIIAAFQGGIHSDDFVHEISWRNHDLKLTAQ
;
A
#
# COMPACT_ATOMS: atom_id res chain seq x y z
N MET A 1 -5.65 17.91 -33.05
CA MET A 1 -6.31 18.57 -31.90
C MET A 1 -5.59 18.15 -30.64
N ALA A 2 -5.11 19.09 -29.82
CA ALA A 2 -4.46 18.76 -28.55
C ALA A 2 -5.47 18.08 -27.61
N LYS A 3 -5.12 16.89 -27.11
CA LYS A 3 -5.93 16.13 -26.15
C LYS A 3 -6.00 16.96 -24.87
N ARG A 4 -7.16 17.53 -24.56
CA ARG A 4 -7.38 18.27 -23.31
C ARG A 4 -7.45 17.27 -22.16
N PHE A 5 -6.71 17.55 -21.08
CA PHE A 5 -6.80 16.77 -19.84
C PHE A 5 -8.24 16.77 -19.33
N LYS A 6 -8.72 15.59 -18.91
CA LYS A 6 -10.02 15.43 -18.25
C LYS A 6 -9.79 14.87 -16.84
N PRO A 7 -10.23 15.55 -15.78
CA PRO A 7 -10.12 15.02 -14.42
C PRO A 7 -10.75 13.64 -14.34
N VAL A 8 -10.01 12.68 -13.79
CA VAL A 8 -10.49 11.34 -13.47
C VAL A 8 -10.65 11.22 -11.97
N PRO A 9 -11.65 10.49 -11.46
CA PRO A 9 -11.77 10.23 -10.04
C PRO A 9 -10.57 9.39 -9.58
N ILE A 10 -9.69 9.98 -8.78
CA ILE A 10 -8.54 9.32 -8.16
C ILE A 10 -8.79 9.28 -6.65
N GLN A 11 -8.53 8.13 -6.04
CA GLN A 11 -8.57 7.98 -4.59
C GLN A 11 -7.55 8.91 -3.93
N LYS A 12 -7.98 9.65 -2.90
CA LYS A 12 -7.08 10.55 -2.18
C LYS A 12 -6.00 9.76 -1.43
N TYR A 13 -4.80 10.31 -1.41
CA TYR A 13 -3.70 9.78 -0.61
C TYR A 13 -3.82 10.23 0.85
N ASP A 14 -3.96 9.26 1.74
CA ASP A 14 -4.11 9.44 3.19
C ASP A 14 -2.79 9.46 3.97
N GLY A 15 -1.68 9.13 3.31
CA GLY A 15 -0.36 9.01 3.95
C GLY A 15 -0.11 7.67 4.64
N GLN A 16 -1.04 6.72 4.55
CA GLN A 16 -0.92 5.39 5.16
C GLN A 16 -0.65 4.29 4.14
N THR A 17 -1.13 4.46 2.90
CA THR A 17 -0.86 3.56 1.78
C THR A 17 0.58 3.70 1.25
N ASN A 18 1.11 2.67 0.58
CA ASN A 18 2.46 2.71 0.02
C ASN A 18 2.59 3.90 -0.95
N PRO A 19 3.45 4.91 -0.64
CA PRO A 19 3.55 6.12 -1.45
C PRO A 19 3.99 5.83 -2.88
N GLN A 20 4.81 4.80 -3.09
CA GLN A 20 5.32 4.47 -4.42
C GLN A 20 4.20 3.91 -5.30
N GLU A 21 3.46 2.91 -4.82
CA GLU A 21 2.34 2.30 -5.56
C GLU A 21 1.24 3.32 -5.85
N TRP A 22 0.90 4.16 -4.86
CA TRP A 22 -0.10 5.20 -5.05
C TRP A 22 0.35 6.22 -6.12
N LEU A 23 1.62 6.64 -6.11
CA LEU A 23 2.16 7.56 -7.12
C LEU A 23 2.21 6.96 -8.52
N GLU A 24 2.45 5.65 -8.64
CA GLU A 24 2.42 4.93 -9.92
C GLU A 24 1.00 4.91 -10.51
N LEU A 25 0.00 4.57 -9.69
CA LEU A 25 -1.41 4.61 -10.08
C LEU A 25 -1.87 6.02 -10.45
N TYR A 26 -1.53 7.00 -9.62
CA TYR A 26 -1.81 8.42 -9.86
C TYR A 26 -1.21 8.88 -11.20
N SER A 27 0.09 8.63 -11.41
CA SER A 27 0.78 9.04 -12.64
C SER A 27 0.18 8.39 -13.88
N THR A 28 -0.19 7.11 -13.78
CA THR A 28 -0.82 6.36 -14.87
C THR A 28 -2.21 6.89 -15.21
N ALA A 29 -3.01 7.20 -14.19
CA ALA A 29 -4.35 7.78 -14.37
C ALA A 29 -4.27 9.16 -15.06
N ILE A 30 -3.36 10.03 -14.61
CA ILE A 30 -3.18 11.36 -15.21
C ILE A 30 -2.67 11.28 -16.65
N ARG A 31 -1.71 10.40 -16.96
CA ARG A 31 -1.25 10.17 -18.35
C ARG A 31 -2.36 9.67 -19.25
N SER A 32 -3.15 8.72 -18.76
CA SER A 32 -4.29 8.15 -19.50
C SER A 32 -5.35 9.23 -19.82
N ALA A 33 -5.52 10.19 -18.91
CA ALA A 33 -6.35 11.36 -19.09
C ALA A 33 -5.75 12.45 -20.01
N GLY A 34 -4.52 12.26 -20.51
CA GLY A 34 -3.82 13.20 -21.39
C GLY A 34 -3.02 14.28 -20.64
N GLY A 35 -2.74 14.10 -19.35
CA GLY A 35 -1.89 14.98 -18.56
C GLY A 35 -0.41 14.64 -18.67
N ASP A 36 0.43 15.65 -18.53
CA ASP A 36 1.89 15.55 -18.46
C ASP A 36 2.38 15.75 -17.01
N SER A 37 3.70 15.81 -16.81
CA SER A 37 4.30 16.02 -15.49
C SER A 37 3.89 17.35 -14.85
N TYR A 38 3.56 18.38 -15.64
CA TYR A 38 3.06 19.65 -15.12
C TYR A 38 1.63 19.49 -14.60
N VAL A 39 0.77 18.81 -15.34
CA VAL A 39 -0.58 18.46 -14.87
C VAL A 39 -0.51 17.61 -13.60
N MET A 40 0.40 16.64 -13.54
CA MET A 40 0.60 15.82 -12.34
C MET A 40 0.95 16.65 -11.11
N ALA A 41 1.92 17.57 -11.21
CA ALA A 41 2.33 18.40 -10.09
C ALA A 41 1.19 19.32 -9.61
N ASN A 42 0.45 19.93 -10.54
CA ASN A 42 -0.63 20.87 -10.20
C ASN A 42 -1.91 20.19 -9.70
N TYR A 43 -2.20 18.97 -10.15
CA TYR A 43 -3.40 18.24 -9.75
C TYR A 43 -3.22 17.47 -8.43
N LEU A 44 -1.96 17.24 -8.02
CA LEU A 44 -1.64 16.46 -6.82
C LEU A 44 -2.34 16.99 -5.55
N PRO A 45 -2.35 18.30 -5.22
CA PRO A 45 -2.95 18.81 -3.99
C PRO A 45 -4.45 18.49 -3.83
N VAL A 46 -5.16 18.29 -4.94
CA VAL A 46 -6.59 17.90 -4.94
C VAL A 46 -6.75 16.45 -4.49
N CYS A 47 -5.78 15.60 -4.84
CA CYS A 47 -5.73 14.17 -4.57
C CYS A 47 -5.02 13.81 -3.26
N LEU A 48 -4.62 14.79 -2.43
CA LEU A 48 -4.07 14.54 -1.10
C LEU A 48 -5.17 14.67 -0.04
N ASP A 49 -5.07 13.98 1.09
CA ASP A 49 -5.90 14.26 2.27
C ASP A 49 -5.31 15.35 3.16
N LEU A 50 -6.07 15.80 4.17
CA LEU A 50 -5.73 17.00 4.95
C LEU A 50 -4.32 16.92 5.57
N ALA A 51 -3.96 15.80 6.19
CA ALA A 51 -2.65 15.64 6.83
C ALA A 51 -1.50 15.74 5.82
N VAL A 52 -1.64 15.11 4.65
CA VAL A 52 -0.62 15.15 3.60
C VAL A 52 -0.57 16.52 2.91
N ARG A 53 -1.72 17.19 2.76
CA ARG A 53 -1.76 18.58 2.27
C ARG A 53 -1.00 19.53 3.19
N ILE A 54 -1.17 19.40 4.51
CA ILE A 54 -0.44 20.21 5.50
C ILE A 54 1.07 19.99 5.34
N TRP A 55 1.52 18.74 5.23
CA TRP A 55 2.91 18.42 4.96
C TRP A 55 3.40 19.06 3.64
N PHE A 56 2.62 18.93 2.56
CA PHE A 56 2.97 19.47 1.25
C PHE A 56 3.16 20.99 1.31
N THR A 57 2.29 21.71 2.03
CA THR A 57 2.41 23.15 2.24
C THR A 57 3.52 23.56 3.20
N SER A 58 4.08 22.62 3.97
CA SER A 58 5.20 22.88 4.89
C SER A 58 6.58 22.72 4.25
N LEU A 59 6.63 22.27 3.00
CA LEU A 59 7.89 22.11 2.28
C LEU A 59 8.56 23.47 2.04
N PRO A 60 9.90 23.56 2.14
CA PRO A 60 10.60 24.82 1.88
C PRO A 60 10.33 25.33 0.47
N GLU A 61 10.28 26.65 0.31
CA GLU A 61 10.22 27.30 -1.00
C GLU A 61 11.36 26.82 -1.90
N GLU A 62 11.09 26.70 -3.19
CA GLU A 62 12.05 26.23 -4.21
C GLU A 62 12.58 24.80 -4.03
N SER A 63 12.11 24.05 -3.04
CA SER A 63 12.58 22.69 -2.79
C SER A 63 12.08 21.65 -3.80
N ILE A 64 11.08 21.99 -4.62
CA ILE A 64 10.50 21.13 -5.66
C ILE A 64 10.75 21.80 -7.01
N THR A 65 11.69 21.26 -7.79
CA THR A 65 12.00 21.78 -9.14
C THR A 65 11.41 20.93 -10.26
N SER A 66 10.97 19.71 -9.93
CA SER A 66 10.45 18.76 -10.89
C SER A 66 9.42 17.81 -10.25
N TRP A 67 8.63 17.14 -11.09
CA TRP A 67 7.77 16.03 -10.65
C TRP A 67 8.58 14.92 -9.96
N GLY A 68 9.81 14.66 -10.43
CA GLY A 68 10.70 13.69 -9.82
C GLY A 68 11.10 14.06 -8.39
N ASP A 69 11.43 15.33 -8.14
CA ASP A 69 11.75 15.82 -6.79
C ASP A 69 10.56 15.70 -5.84
N LEU A 70 9.37 16.03 -6.34
CA LEU A 70 8.15 15.92 -5.56
C LEU A 70 7.86 14.48 -5.16
N ASN A 71 7.93 13.55 -6.12
CA ASN A 71 7.75 12.12 -5.86
C ASN A 71 8.73 11.62 -4.82
N ARG A 72 10.01 11.95 -4.98
CA ARG A 72 11.06 11.55 -4.06
C ARG A 72 10.79 12.05 -2.64
N LYS A 73 10.45 13.33 -2.47
CA LYS A 73 10.13 13.91 -1.14
C LYS A 73 8.91 13.27 -0.49
N LEU A 74 7.87 12.97 -1.28
CA LEU A 74 6.66 12.31 -0.79
C LEU A 74 6.98 10.89 -0.33
N ILE A 75 7.74 10.14 -1.13
CA ILE A 75 8.21 8.80 -0.76
C ILE A 75 9.07 8.88 0.50
N GLU A 76 10.11 9.72 0.55
CA GLU A 76 10.98 9.86 1.73
C GLU A 76 10.20 10.19 3.01
N SER A 77 9.15 11.03 2.91
CA SER A 77 8.37 11.48 4.07
C SER A 77 7.36 10.43 4.57
N PHE A 78 6.73 9.68 3.67
CA PHE A 78 5.66 8.75 4.03
C PHE A 78 6.06 7.28 3.98
N GLN A 79 7.13 6.92 3.28
CA GLN A 79 7.67 5.55 3.27
C GLN A 79 8.20 5.15 4.64
N ALA A 80 8.85 6.08 5.35
CA ALA A 80 9.28 5.84 6.73
C ALA A 80 8.09 5.67 7.69
N THR A 81 7.00 6.40 7.48
CA THR A 81 5.76 6.27 8.28
C THR A 81 5.07 4.94 7.99
N CYS A 82 5.00 4.51 6.73
CA CYS A 82 4.52 3.20 6.33
C CYS A 82 5.39 2.07 6.91
N ASN A 83 6.71 2.18 6.78
CA ASN A 83 7.65 1.19 7.31
C ASN A 83 7.66 1.15 8.84
N ARG A 84 7.44 2.28 9.52
CA ARG A 84 7.29 2.32 10.99
C ARG A 84 6.00 1.64 11.42
N LEU A 85 4.89 1.81 10.72
CA LEU A 85 3.65 1.09 11.00
C LEU A 85 3.81 -0.42 10.71
N GLY A 86 4.42 -0.79 9.59
CA GLY A 86 4.75 -2.18 9.26
C GLY A 86 5.72 -2.84 10.27
N ASN A 87 6.71 -2.10 10.78
CA ASN A 87 7.66 -2.60 11.80
C ASN A 87 7.06 -2.64 13.21
N HIS A 88 6.10 -1.76 13.54
CA HIS A 88 5.42 -1.77 14.84
C HIS A 88 4.40 -2.93 14.92
N PHE A 89 3.99 -3.46 13.77
CA PHE A 89 3.11 -4.61 13.60
C PHE A 89 3.81 -5.71 12.79
N ASP A 90 4.94 -6.21 13.29
CA ASP A 90 5.57 -7.40 12.72
C ASP A 90 4.60 -8.61 12.84
N LEU A 91 3.88 -8.87 11.74
CA LEU A 91 2.89 -9.95 11.64
C LEU A 91 3.50 -11.32 11.95
N THR A 92 4.83 -11.48 11.77
CA THR A 92 5.54 -12.74 12.08
C THR A 92 5.58 -13.06 13.58
N ARG A 93 5.28 -12.08 14.44
CA ARG A 93 5.14 -12.28 15.89
C ARG A 93 3.76 -12.78 16.28
N ILE A 94 2.78 -12.74 15.38
CA ILE A 94 1.43 -13.27 15.60
C ILE A 94 1.48 -14.76 15.28
N LYS A 95 1.79 -15.56 16.30
CA LYS A 95 1.79 -17.01 16.22
C LYS A 95 0.59 -17.58 16.96
N GLN A 96 -0.01 -18.60 16.37
CA GLN A 96 -1.03 -19.42 17.01
C GLN A 96 -0.44 -20.01 18.28
N LYS A 97 -1.09 -19.79 19.42
CA LYS A 97 -0.66 -20.41 20.69
C LYS A 97 -0.98 -21.90 20.70
N THR A 98 -0.25 -22.67 21.50
CA THR A 98 -0.40 -24.13 21.61
C THR A 98 -1.80 -24.57 22.06
N ASP A 99 -2.53 -23.70 22.75
CA ASP A 99 -3.88 -23.90 23.28
C ASP A 99 -4.96 -23.08 22.54
N GLU A 100 -4.59 -22.36 21.48
CA GLU A 100 -5.49 -21.49 20.73
C GLU A 100 -6.09 -22.21 19.51
N HIS A 101 -7.42 -22.21 19.42
CA HIS A 101 -8.11 -22.72 18.24
C HIS A 101 -7.82 -21.85 17.01
N LEU A 102 -7.68 -22.48 15.85
CA LEU A 102 -7.38 -21.81 14.58
C LEU A 102 -8.33 -20.63 14.28
N ARG A 103 -9.62 -20.76 14.63
CA ARG A 103 -10.61 -19.69 14.43
C ARG A 103 -10.29 -18.42 15.25
N ASP A 104 -9.78 -18.60 16.47
CA ASP A 104 -9.44 -17.48 17.35
C ASP A 104 -8.12 -16.84 16.93
N TYR A 105 -7.16 -17.64 16.47
CA TYR A 105 -5.96 -17.16 15.79
C TYR A 105 -6.30 -16.33 14.54
N ILE A 106 -7.16 -16.83 13.65
CA ILE A 106 -7.58 -16.10 12.43
C ILE A 106 -8.23 -14.77 12.81
N LYS A 107 -9.12 -14.75 13.80
CA LYS A 107 -9.74 -13.51 14.28
C LYS A 107 -8.71 -12.51 14.80
N GLN A 108 -7.74 -12.97 15.60
CA GLN A 108 -6.68 -12.12 16.12
C GLN A 108 -5.76 -11.60 15.01
N PHE A 109 -5.40 -12.46 14.05
CA PHE A 109 -4.57 -12.12 12.90
C PHE A 109 -5.28 -11.09 12.03
N CYS A 110 -6.55 -11.32 11.67
CA CYS A 110 -7.36 -10.38 10.89
C CYS A 110 -7.50 -9.01 11.57
N ALA A 111 -7.76 -8.98 12.89
CA ALA A 111 -7.86 -7.74 13.65
C ALA A 111 -6.53 -6.94 13.69
N LYS A 112 -5.39 -7.59 13.43
CA LYS A 112 -4.06 -6.96 13.37
C LYS A 112 -3.65 -6.59 11.94
N THR A 113 -4.20 -7.27 10.93
CA THR A 113 -4.02 -6.95 9.50
C THR A 113 -5.05 -5.95 8.97
N GLU A 114 -6.07 -5.59 9.74
CA GLU A 114 -7.02 -4.50 9.41
C GLU A 114 -6.36 -3.11 9.37
N ILE A 115 -5.11 -2.99 9.84
CA ILE A 115 -4.30 -1.79 9.66
C ILE A 115 -3.78 -1.79 8.21
N PRO A 116 -4.04 -0.72 7.43
CA PRO A 116 -3.64 -0.71 6.03
C PRO A 116 -2.14 -0.87 5.85
N ASN A 117 -1.75 -1.43 4.70
CA ASN A 117 -0.41 -1.34 4.10
C ASN A 117 0.59 -2.49 4.36
N PHE A 118 0.12 -3.74 4.46
CA PHE A 118 0.99 -4.91 4.29
C PHE A 118 0.87 -5.46 2.86
N PRO A 119 1.99 -5.73 2.16
CA PRO A 119 1.94 -6.46 0.88
C PRO A 119 1.32 -7.84 1.09
N ASP A 120 0.44 -8.29 0.18
CA ASP A 120 -0.23 -9.59 0.26
C ASP A 120 0.76 -10.74 0.52
N GLN A 121 1.94 -10.69 -0.09
CA GLN A 121 2.99 -11.68 0.10
C GLN A 121 3.52 -11.73 1.55
N GLN A 122 3.61 -10.59 2.24
CA GLN A 122 4.01 -10.55 3.65
C GLN A 122 2.89 -11.06 4.57
N ILE A 123 1.62 -10.74 4.26
CA ILE A 123 0.46 -11.24 5.00
C ILE A 123 0.40 -12.77 4.90
N ILE A 124 0.54 -13.30 3.68
CA ILE A 124 0.51 -14.75 3.41
C ILE A 124 1.68 -15.44 4.12
N ALA A 125 2.91 -14.92 3.97
CA ALA A 125 4.08 -15.51 4.61
C ALA A 125 4.00 -15.48 6.15
N ALA A 126 3.50 -14.39 6.73
CA ALA A 126 3.32 -14.26 8.17
C ALA A 126 2.21 -15.19 8.70
N PHE A 127 1.12 -15.33 7.96
CA PHE A 127 0.03 -16.26 8.30
C PHE A 127 0.51 -17.72 8.26
N GLN A 128 1.22 -18.10 7.19
CA GLN A 128 1.77 -19.45 7.02
C GLN A 128 2.82 -19.77 8.11
N GLY A 129 3.70 -18.82 8.44
CA GLY A 129 4.71 -19.00 9.48
C GLY A 129 4.19 -18.90 10.92
N GLY A 130 2.94 -18.46 11.11
CA GLY A 130 2.29 -18.31 12.41
C GLY A 130 1.43 -19.50 12.83
N ILE A 131 1.07 -20.40 11.90
CA ILE A 131 0.23 -21.59 12.19
C ILE A 131 1.09 -22.72 12.76
N HIS A 132 0.62 -23.36 13.83
CA HIS A 132 1.32 -24.46 14.52
C HIS A 132 1.07 -25.85 13.90
N SER A 133 0.08 -25.97 12.99
CA SER A 133 -0.32 -27.26 12.39
C SER A 133 0.33 -27.47 11.02
N ASP A 134 1.32 -28.36 10.95
CA ASP A 134 1.96 -28.77 9.70
C ASP A 134 0.95 -29.34 8.68
N ASP A 135 -0.05 -30.10 9.13
CA ASP A 135 -1.10 -30.67 8.27
C ASP A 135 -1.93 -29.58 7.55
N PHE A 136 -2.25 -28.48 8.25
CA PHE A 136 -3.04 -27.38 7.68
C PHE A 136 -2.21 -26.49 6.74
N VAL A 137 -0.93 -26.27 7.05
CA VAL A 137 0.02 -25.58 6.15
C VAL A 137 0.21 -26.39 4.86
N HIS A 138 0.28 -27.72 4.98
CA HIS A 138 0.38 -28.61 3.83
C HIS A 138 -0.89 -28.61 2.96
N GLU A 139 -2.09 -28.56 3.56
CA GLU A 139 -3.38 -28.46 2.84
C GLU A 139 -3.54 -27.12 2.09
N ILE A 140 -3.13 -25.99 2.69
CA ILE A 140 -3.16 -24.66 2.05
C ILE A 140 -2.17 -24.59 0.89
N SER A 141 -0.98 -25.17 1.05
CA SER A 141 0.05 -25.18 0.01
C SER A 141 -0.42 -25.93 -1.25
N TRP A 142 -1.08 -27.08 -1.09
CA TRP A 142 -1.66 -27.85 -2.21
C TRP A 142 -2.79 -27.10 -2.92
N ARG A 143 -3.72 -26.46 -2.18
CA ARG A 143 -4.82 -25.69 -2.79
C ARG A 143 -4.36 -24.47 -3.58
N ASN A 144 -3.30 -23.80 -3.14
CA ASN A 144 -2.73 -22.66 -3.87
C ASN A 144 -1.98 -23.08 -5.15
N HIS A 145 -1.48 -24.32 -5.21
CA HIS A 145 -0.89 -24.89 -6.43
C HIS A 145 -1.98 -25.24 -7.47
N ASP A 146 -3.11 -25.80 -7.03
CA ASP A 146 -4.22 -26.20 -7.91
C ASP A 146 -4.96 -25.01 -8.55
N LEU A 147 -5.13 -23.89 -7.82
CA LEU A 147 -5.75 -22.69 -8.36
C LEU A 147 -4.97 -22.06 -9.52
N LYS A 148 -3.68 -22.36 -9.66
CA LYS A 148 -2.86 -21.93 -10.80
C LYS A 148 -3.04 -22.83 -12.03
N LEU A 149 -3.60 -24.03 -11.88
CA LEU A 149 -3.80 -25.00 -12.96
C LEU A 149 -5.21 -24.95 -13.57
N THR A 150 -6.20 -24.40 -12.86
CA THR A 150 -7.58 -24.27 -13.35
C THR A 150 -7.91 -22.94 -14.03
N ALA A 151 -6.93 -22.05 -14.21
CA ALA A 151 -7.10 -20.72 -14.80
C ALA A 151 -6.57 -20.60 -16.24
N GLN A 152 -6.59 -21.70 -17.01
CA GLN A 152 -6.12 -21.74 -18.41
C GLN A 152 -7.24 -22.05 -19.40
#